data_AF-A0A6J1RKX9-F1
#
_entry.id   AF-A0A6J1RKX9-F1
#
_cell.length_a   1.000
_cell.length_b   1.000
_cell.length_c   1.000
_cell.angle_alpha   90.00
_cell.angle_beta   90.00
_cell.angle_gamma   90.00
#
_symmetry.space_group_name_H-M   'P 1'
#
loop_
_entity.id
_entity.type
_entity.pdbx_description
1 polymer ?
#
loop_
_entity_poly.entity_id
_entity_poly.type
_entity_poly.pdbx_seq_one_letter_code
_entity_poly.pdbx_strand_id
1 'polypeptide(L)'
;MPIHALKTRTACEEIEMVELCGSGQTSSAMGVMGIGAMVTAATSSSSSSTTTTTGASSSASGRAGILETQVRGQWYRVFVSLEDDYLSISLDESCETGNNATLNNGNINNNNVDSLNDPDVPDSVANQKRIVRVVKSDNNGLGISIKGGKENKMPILISKIFKGMAADATEQLYVGDAILAVNGEDLREATHDEAVKALKRAGKIVELEVKYLREVTPYFRKASIIQEVGWELQRGFLSATPPPPKSPPRADTRYLPLQLCRLTRAHPSSDPEGRILELHSPDGVHECWLRAADNTEANVWFNALHSALAALTLKALRLASALPDPQQLQHIGWLARRHCLQNGRASSESSEDGAGSSASTSRGAGSGFGLAAGCTGGWRSVFGAVSGRELRLYECAPWSPEAWASPSITCPLIATRLVSTPTRQNEAASSSSGSTQHGATFAVRVGTMDGVVTHHLRAETRRDLAAWARAIVQGCHAAAHSLREYTVRCTWQGKACQLVVNHEEGFALYAAGTRGTAGNGVSPASPPTPLWRRSFDKLKMSADDGARLLWLDFGGEDGEIELDLESCPKPIVFVLHNFLSAKIHRLGLSA
;
A
#
# COMPACT_ATOMS: atom_id res chain seq x y z
N MET A 1 5.32 34.15 32.93
CA MET A 1 5.92 33.39 34.04
C MET A 1 6.60 32.17 33.44
N PRO A 2 7.85 31.83 33.80
CA PRO A 2 8.60 30.81 33.08
C PRO A 2 8.11 29.41 33.49
N ILE A 3 7.61 28.66 32.51
CA ILE A 3 7.23 27.25 32.66
C ILE A 3 8.51 26.44 32.52
N HIS A 4 9.06 25.99 33.65
CA HIS A 4 10.20 25.07 33.65
C HIS A 4 9.77 23.71 33.07
N ALA A 5 10.58 23.21 32.13
CA ALA A 5 10.44 21.91 31.51
C ALA A 5 10.27 20.79 32.54
N LEU A 6 9.26 19.94 32.33
CA LEU A 6 9.01 18.73 33.10
C LEU A 6 10.16 17.72 32.89
N LYS A 7 11.07 17.61 33.86
CA LYS A 7 12.03 16.51 33.92
C LYS A 7 11.37 15.27 34.50
N THR A 8 11.33 14.19 33.73
CA THR A 8 11.01 12.84 34.23
C THR A 8 12.30 12.20 34.76
N ARG A 9 12.26 11.60 35.95
CA ARG A 9 13.44 10.95 36.56
C ARG A 9 13.48 9.46 36.20
N THR A 10 13.73 9.19 34.92
CA THR A 10 14.29 7.92 34.43
C THR A 10 15.10 8.25 33.19
N ALA A 11 16.42 8.00 33.23
CA ALA A 11 17.31 8.22 32.09
C ALA A 11 16.94 7.25 30.96
N CYS A 12 16.10 7.70 30.02
CA CYS A 12 15.89 7.09 28.71
C CYS A 12 15.29 8.14 27.76
N GLU A 13 16.14 8.64 26.85
CA GLU A 13 15.87 9.45 25.65
C GLU A 13 14.68 10.41 25.71
N GLU A 14 14.98 11.63 26.15
CA GLU A 14 14.22 12.84 25.87
C GLU A 14 14.42 13.19 24.38
N ILE A 15 13.37 13.14 23.56
CA ILE A 15 13.38 13.73 22.21
C ILE A 15 12.48 14.96 22.26
N GLU A 16 13.13 16.12 22.23
CA GLU A 16 12.54 17.42 21.90
C GLU A 16 11.71 17.33 20.62
N MET A 17 10.55 18.00 20.62
CA MET A 17 9.85 18.32 19.38
C MET A 17 10.70 19.32 18.60
N VAL A 18 11.61 18.81 17.76
CA VAL A 18 12.30 19.64 16.77
C VAL A 18 11.35 19.92 15.61
N GLU A 19 11.20 21.20 15.32
CA GLU A 19 10.47 21.81 14.21
C GLU A 19 10.66 21.08 12.87
N LEU A 20 9.55 20.81 12.20
CA LEU A 20 9.52 20.60 10.75
C LEU A 20 8.83 21.81 10.09
N CYS A 21 9.48 22.97 10.15
CA CYS A 21 9.24 24.08 9.24
C CYS A 21 10.57 24.73 8.88
N GLY A 22 11.23 24.20 7.86
CA GLY A 22 12.44 24.79 7.30
C GLY A 22 12.12 26.08 6.55
N SER A 23 12.73 27.17 7.04
CA SER A 23 13.10 28.43 6.38
C SER A 23 12.95 28.49 4.84
N GLY A 24 12.07 29.38 4.37
CA GLY A 24 12.10 29.95 3.02
C GLY A 24 12.50 31.42 3.12
N GLN A 25 13.52 31.82 2.35
CA GLN A 25 14.09 33.16 2.29
C GLN A 25 13.07 34.25 1.97
N THR A 26 13.35 35.43 2.53
CA THR A 26 12.72 36.72 2.32
C THR A 26 12.80 37.21 0.87
N SER A 27 11.67 37.64 0.29
CA SER A 27 11.65 38.76 -0.67
C SER A 27 10.27 39.44 -0.75
N SER A 28 10.26 40.71 -0.32
CA SER A 28 9.43 41.84 -0.77
C SER A 28 7.89 41.76 -0.75
N ALA A 29 7.33 42.30 0.34
CA ALA A 29 6.40 43.44 0.41
C ALA A 29 5.35 43.67 -0.70
N MET A 30 4.06 43.65 -0.33
CA MET A 30 3.19 44.84 -0.14
C MET A 30 1.71 44.42 -0.14
N GLY A 31 0.90 45.09 0.69
CA GLY A 31 -0.52 45.29 0.38
C GLY A 31 -1.54 44.63 1.32
N VAL A 32 -1.58 45.10 2.55
CA VAL A 32 -2.73 44.98 3.47
C VAL A 32 -3.93 45.73 2.87
N MET A 33 -5.11 45.11 2.83
CA MET A 33 -6.36 45.73 3.31
C MET A 33 -7.45 44.66 3.48
N GLY A 34 -7.85 44.47 4.73
CA GLY A 34 -9.01 43.64 5.09
C GLY A 34 -10.28 44.47 5.22
N ILE A 35 -11.41 43.77 5.21
CA ILE A 35 -12.74 44.09 5.78
C ILE A 35 -13.59 42.84 5.47
N GLY A 36 -14.36 42.24 6.38
CA GLY A 36 -15.38 42.83 7.23
C GLY A 36 -16.70 42.14 6.87
N ALA A 37 -17.36 41.54 7.86
CA ALA A 37 -18.51 40.65 7.69
C ALA A 37 -19.82 41.38 7.30
N MET A 38 -20.81 40.55 6.89
CA MET A 38 -22.27 40.66 7.12
C MET A 38 -23.21 40.84 5.92
N VAL A 39 -24.02 39.79 5.70
CA VAL A 39 -25.49 39.69 5.50
C VAL A 39 -26.23 40.80 4.73
N THR A 40 -26.90 40.46 3.62
CA THR A 40 -28.39 40.52 3.42
C THR A 40 -28.79 40.26 1.96
N ALA A 41 -30.01 39.75 1.79
CA ALA A 41 -30.63 39.31 0.53
C ALA A 41 -31.25 40.46 -0.28
N ALA A 42 -31.28 40.32 -1.62
CA ALA A 42 -32.33 40.89 -2.47
C ALA A 42 -32.38 40.19 -3.84
N THR A 43 -33.60 39.92 -4.28
CA THR A 43 -34.08 39.39 -5.56
C THR A 43 -33.97 40.40 -6.71
N SER A 44 -33.66 39.96 -7.95
CA SER A 44 -34.46 40.24 -9.18
C SER A 44 -33.72 39.91 -10.50
N SER A 45 -34.46 39.20 -11.37
CA SER A 45 -34.54 39.24 -12.84
C SER A 45 -33.31 39.32 -13.77
N SER A 46 -33.12 38.21 -14.49
CA SER A 46 -32.84 38.05 -15.93
C SER A 46 -32.46 39.27 -16.79
N SER A 47 -31.30 39.19 -17.46
CA SER A 47 -31.19 39.43 -18.91
C SER A 47 -29.90 38.81 -19.46
N SER A 48 -30.03 38.26 -20.66
CA SER A 48 -29.03 37.53 -21.45
C SER A 48 -28.02 38.45 -22.13
N SER A 49 -26.74 38.14 -22.05
CA SER A 49 -25.77 38.52 -23.08
C SER A 49 -24.67 37.47 -23.23
N THR A 50 -24.62 36.94 -24.44
CA THR A 50 -23.65 35.97 -24.94
C THR A 50 -22.30 36.65 -25.06
N THR A 51 -21.32 36.22 -24.26
CA THR A 51 -19.91 36.55 -24.48
C THR A 51 -19.12 35.26 -24.41
N THR A 52 -18.63 34.83 -25.56
CA THR A 52 -17.65 33.77 -25.74
C THR A 52 -16.41 34.06 -24.91
N THR A 53 -16.27 33.39 -23.78
CA THR A 53 -15.01 33.28 -23.07
C THR A 53 -14.48 31.87 -23.27
N THR A 54 -13.36 31.79 -23.98
CA THR A 54 -12.50 30.60 -24.05
C THR A 54 -12.04 30.27 -22.64
N GLY A 55 -12.82 29.42 -21.97
CA GLY A 55 -12.43 28.79 -20.72
C GLY A 55 -11.24 27.89 -20.98
N ALA A 56 -10.07 28.34 -20.56
CA ALA A 56 -8.94 27.46 -20.33
C ALA A 56 -9.36 26.44 -19.29
N SER A 57 -9.81 25.27 -19.76
CA SER A 57 -9.87 24.08 -18.96
C SER A 57 -8.43 23.75 -18.55
N SER A 58 -8.17 23.75 -17.25
CA SER A 58 -6.98 23.10 -16.70
C SER A 58 -7.15 21.60 -16.98
N SER A 59 -6.74 21.17 -18.18
CA SER A 59 -6.66 19.76 -18.54
C SER A 59 -5.61 19.11 -17.65
N ALA A 60 -6.03 18.13 -16.86
CA ALA A 60 -5.10 17.19 -16.24
C ALA A 60 -4.39 16.46 -17.39
N SER A 61 -3.17 16.87 -17.69
CA SER A 61 -2.38 16.26 -18.75
C SER A 61 -1.87 14.92 -18.23
N GLY A 62 -2.54 13.82 -18.62
CA GLY A 62 -2.08 12.46 -18.36
C GLY A 62 -0.66 12.26 -18.88
N ARG A 63 0.19 11.55 -18.13
CA ARG A 63 1.58 11.28 -18.53
C ARG A 63 1.62 10.03 -19.38
N ALA A 64 2.17 10.12 -20.59
CA ALA A 64 2.42 8.96 -21.44
C ALA A 64 3.89 8.87 -21.86
N GLY A 65 4.38 7.65 -22.07
CA GLY A 65 5.77 7.42 -22.49
C GLY A 65 6.13 5.94 -22.55
N ILE A 66 7.37 5.66 -22.91
CA ILE A 66 7.86 4.29 -23.09
C ILE A 66 8.55 3.85 -21.81
N LEU A 67 8.17 2.69 -21.31
CA LEU A 67 8.78 2.01 -20.18
C LEU A 67 9.04 0.55 -20.56
N GLU A 68 9.61 -0.22 -19.65
CA GLU A 68 9.66 -1.67 -19.75
C GLU A 68 8.86 -2.30 -18.62
N THR A 69 8.18 -3.41 -18.87
CA THR A 69 7.49 -4.19 -17.85
C THR A 69 8.00 -5.62 -17.81
N GLN A 70 8.02 -6.24 -16.62
CA GLN A 70 8.51 -7.59 -16.46
C GLN A 70 7.37 -8.62 -16.53
N VAL A 71 7.53 -9.62 -17.40
CA VAL A 71 6.63 -10.78 -17.49
C VAL A 71 7.49 -12.05 -17.54
N ARG A 72 7.22 -13.00 -16.64
CA ARG A 72 7.97 -14.28 -16.54
C ARG A 72 9.50 -14.10 -16.49
N GLY A 73 9.96 -13.06 -15.79
CA GLY A 73 11.39 -12.76 -15.64
C GLY A 73 12.02 -11.98 -16.80
N GLN A 74 11.30 -11.76 -17.92
CA GLN A 74 11.79 -11.01 -19.08
C GLN A 74 11.19 -9.59 -19.11
N TRP A 75 11.99 -8.62 -19.54
CA TRP A 75 11.57 -7.22 -19.69
C TRP A 75 11.08 -6.97 -21.12
N TYR A 76 9.90 -6.38 -21.24
CA TYR A 76 9.26 -6.03 -22.50
C TYR A 76 9.02 -4.54 -22.58
N ARG A 77 9.38 -3.94 -23.71
CA ARG A 77 9.11 -2.53 -24.00
C ARG A 77 7.61 -2.29 -24.17
N VAL A 78 7.08 -1.35 -23.41
CA VAL A 78 5.67 -1.00 -23.36
C VAL A 78 5.49 0.51 -23.46
N PHE A 79 4.45 0.91 -24.17
CA PHE A 79 3.93 2.27 -24.08
C PHE A 79 2.94 2.33 -22.92
N VAL A 80 3.16 3.27 -22.01
CA VAL A 80 2.39 3.45 -20.79
C VAL A 80 1.71 4.81 -20.81
N SER A 81 0.42 4.88 -20.52
CA SER A 81 -0.35 6.13 -20.35
C SER A 81 -1.03 6.14 -18.99
N LEU A 82 -0.77 7.17 -18.19
CA LEU A 82 -1.41 7.42 -16.91
C LEU A 82 -2.64 8.29 -17.11
N GLU A 83 -3.80 7.70 -16.81
CA GLU A 83 -5.10 8.37 -16.77
C GLU A 83 -5.51 8.63 -15.31
N ASP A 84 -6.68 9.24 -15.10
CA ASP A 84 -7.14 9.68 -13.78
C ASP A 84 -7.36 8.52 -12.77
N ASP A 85 -7.83 7.36 -13.25
CA ASP A 85 -8.26 6.21 -12.43
C ASP A 85 -7.62 4.87 -12.83
N TYR A 86 -6.92 4.81 -13.98
CA TYR A 86 -6.21 3.62 -14.43
C TYR A 86 -4.86 3.95 -15.11
N LEU A 87 -4.00 2.95 -15.20
CA LEU A 87 -2.78 2.96 -16.00
C LEU A 87 -2.99 2.07 -17.23
N SER A 88 -2.84 2.64 -18.42
CA SER A 88 -2.83 1.90 -19.68
C SER A 88 -1.42 1.41 -19.99
N ILE A 89 -1.28 0.13 -20.29
CA ILE A 89 -0.02 -0.49 -20.72
C ILE A 89 -0.27 -1.22 -22.03
N SER A 90 0.39 -0.81 -23.10
CA SER A 90 0.33 -1.45 -24.41
C SER A 90 1.72 -1.89 -24.86
N LEU A 91 1.86 -3.10 -25.40
CA LEU A 91 3.13 -3.56 -25.95
C LEU A 91 3.54 -2.73 -27.17
N ASP A 92 4.79 -2.28 -27.21
CA ASP A 92 5.33 -1.52 -28.34
C ASP A 92 5.42 -2.42 -29.59
N GLU A 93 4.92 -1.93 -30.73
CA GLU A 93 4.94 -2.67 -32.00
C GLU A 93 6.38 -2.96 -32.49
N SER A 94 7.37 -2.18 -32.02
CA SER A 94 8.78 -2.33 -32.38
C SER A 94 9.51 -3.54 -31.73
N CYS A 95 8.80 -4.41 -31.00
CA CYS A 95 9.32 -5.68 -30.46
C CYS A 95 9.78 -6.70 -31.55
N GLU A 96 9.72 -6.35 -32.83
CA GLU A 96 10.01 -7.29 -33.93
C GLU A 96 11.49 -7.42 -34.34
N THR A 97 12.45 -6.70 -33.76
CA THR A 97 13.83 -6.74 -34.31
C THR A 97 14.93 -6.73 -33.25
N GLY A 98 15.17 -7.88 -32.62
CA GLY A 98 16.27 -8.09 -31.66
C GLY A 98 17.27 -9.21 -32.00
N ASN A 99 17.09 -9.96 -33.10
CA ASN A 99 17.98 -11.09 -33.45
C ASN A 99 18.91 -10.79 -34.65
N ASN A 100 19.32 -9.53 -34.84
CA ASN A 100 20.37 -9.20 -35.80
C ASN A 100 21.43 -8.27 -35.20
N ALA A 101 21.90 -8.61 -33.99
CA ALA A 101 23.19 -8.15 -33.50
C ALA A 101 24.27 -9.10 -34.00
N THR A 102 24.98 -8.63 -35.01
CA THR A 102 26.25 -9.12 -35.56
C THR A 102 27.12 -9.92 -34.58
N LEU A 103 27.51 -11.11 -35.05
CA LEU A 103 28.58 -11.96 -34.56
C LEU A 103 29.84 -11.17 -34.17
N ASN A 104 30.28 -11.27 -32.91
CA ASN A 104 31.71 -11.44 -32.61
C ASN A 104 31.93 -12.16 -31.26
N ASN A 105 32.29 -13.44 -31.39
CA ASN A 105 33.11 -14.33 -30.56
C ASN A 105 33.39 -14.01 -29.07
N GLY A 106 33.12 -14.98 -28.17
CA GLY A 106 33.76 -15.00 -26.84
C GLY A 106 33.13 -15.80 -25.69
N ASN A 107 32.89 -17.11 -25.85
CA ASN A 107 33.11 -18.17 -24.84
C ASN A 107 32.30 -18.21 -23.49
N ILE A 108 31.90 -19.45 -23.13
CA ILE A 108 31.69 -20.03 -21.77
C ILE A 108 30.25 -20.14 -21.19
N ASN A 109 29.76 -21.39 -21.29
CA ASN A 109 28.99 -22.22 -20.34
C ASN A 109 27.48 -22.04 -20.13
N ASN A 110 26.76 -22.94 -20.80
CA ASN A 110 25.42 -23.43 -20.51
C ASN A 110 25.27 -23.92 -19.06
N ASN A 111 24.16 -23.52 -18.42
CA ASN A 111 23.28 -24.43 -17.70
C ASN A 111 21.87 -23.82 -17.51
N ASN A 112 20.92 -24.44 -18.21
CA ASN A 112 19.50 -24.58 -17.89
C ASN A 112 18.64 -23.31 -17.71
N VAL A 113 18.16 -22.78 -18.84
CA VAL A 113 16.93 -21.99 -18.92
C VAL A 113 16.05 -22.67 -19.98
N ASP A 114 14.86 -23.13 -19.58
CA ASP A 114 13.78 -23.56 -20.46
C ASP A 114 13.33 -22.35 -21.29
N SER A 115 14.08 -22.08 -22.35
CA SER A 115 13.75 -21.10 -23.35
C SER A 115 12.52 -21.59 -24.12
N LEU A 116 11.51 -20.72 -24.21
CA LEU A 116 10.44 -20.77 -25.22
C LEU A 116 11.04 -20.52 -26.63
N ASN A 117 12.06 -21.28 -27.00
CA ASN A 117 12.58 -21.32 -28.36
C ASN A 117 11.55 -22.06 -29.21
N ASP A 118 10.97 -21.32 -30.15
CA ASP A 118 10.34 -21.86 -31.35
C ASP A 118 11.29 -22.94 -31.93
N PRO A 119 10.81 -24.15 -32.31
CA PRO A 119 11.56 -24.92 -33.28
C PRO A 119 11.59 -24.06 -34.56
N ASP A 120 12.76 -23.53 -34.92
CA ASP A 120 13.00 -22.68 -36.09
C ASP A 120 12.11 -23.11 -37.26
N VAL A 121 10.99 -22.40 -37.49
CA VAL A 121 10.13 -22.64 -38.64
C VAL A 121 10.92 -22.18 -39.85
N PRO A 122 11.30 -23.08 -40.78
CA PRO A 122 12.15 -22.69 -41.91
C PRO A 122 11.49 -21.58 -42.72
N ASP A 123 12.23 -20.56 -43.15
CA ASP A 123 11.68 -19.45 -43.95
C ASP A 123 10.98 -19.91 -45.24
N SER A 124 11.28 -21.13 -45.71
CA SER A 124 10.60 -21.81 -46.82
C SER A 124 9.13 -22.18 -46.53
N VAL A 125 8.69 -22.10 -45.27
CA VAL A 125 7.36 -22.51 -44.79
C VAL A 125 6.49 -21.30 -44.44
N ALA A 126 7.10 -20.15 -44.14
CA ALA A 126 6.39 -18.92 -43.85
C ALA A 126 5.64 -18.42 -45.11
N ASN A 127 4.37 -18.05 -44.95
CA ASN A 127 3.49 -17.56 -46.02
C ASN A 127 3.15 -18.53 -47.16
N GLN A 128 3.61 -19.79 -47.13
CA GLN A 128 3.17 -20.83 -48.06
C GLN A 128 1.95 -21.58 -47.52
N LYS A 129 1.05 -21.96 -48.44
CA LYS A 129 -0.08 -22.83 -48.13
C LYS A 129 0.43 -24.25 -47.97
N ARG A 130 0.12 -24.87 -46.84
CA ARG A 130 0.47 -26.25 -46.50
C ARG A 130 -0.80 -27.06 -46.33
N ILE A 131 -0.78 -28.29 -46.84
CA ILE A 131 -1.84 -29.25 -46.60
C ILE A 131 -1.31 -30.24 -45.56
N VAL A 132 -1.89 -30.21 -44.37
CA VAL A 132 -1.51 -31.09 -43.26
C VAL A 132 -2.61 -32.08 -43.00
N ARG A 133 -2.27 -33.37 -43.09
CA ARG A 133 -3.21 -34.46 -42.83
C ARG A 133 -3.04 -34.97 -41.39
N VAL A 134 -4.02 -34.72 -40.55
CA VAL A 134 -4.06 -35.16 -39.16
C VAL A 134 -5.00 -36.35 -39.00
N VAL A 135 -4.52 -37.42 -38.36
CA VAL A 135 -5.33 -38.61 -38.07
C VAL A 135 -5.73 -38.58 -36.60
N LYS A 136 -7.03 -38.45 -36.33
CA LYS A 136 -7.59 -38.49 -34.97
C LYS A 136 -7.44 -39.91 -34.40
N SER A 137 -7.10 -40.00 -33.12
CA SER A 137 -7.11 -41.28 -32.38
C SER A 137 -8.54 -41.63 -31.97
N ASP A 138 -8.86 -42.91 -31.85
CA ASP A 138 -10.23 -43.42 -31.71
C ASP A 138 -10.97 -42.94 -30.43
N ASN A 139 -10.29 -42.26 -29.50
CA ASN A 139 -10.87 -41.64 -28.30
C ASN A 139 -10.44 -40.18 -28.02
N ASN A 140 -9.60 -39.56 -28.87
CA ASN A 140 -9.06 -38.21 -28.63
C ASN A 140 -9.40 -37.26 -29.77
N GLY A 141 -9.76 -36.01 -29.41
CA GLY A 141 -10.00 -34.93 -30.38
C GLY A 141 -8.73 -34.51 -31.13
N LEU A 142 -8.89 -33.56 -32.06
CA LEU A 142 -7.79 -33.07 -32.92
C LEU A 142 -6.58 -32.52 -32.12
N GLY A 143 -6.80 -31.98 -30.92
CA GLY A 143 -5.73 -31.51 -30.05
C GLY A 143 -5.23 -30.09 -30.35
N ILE A 144 -6.06 -29.26 -30.99
CA ILE A 144 -5.78 -27.83 -31.22
C ILE A 144 -6.87 -26.95 -30.59
N SER A 145 -6.50 -25.76 -30.17
CA SER A 145 -7.42 -24.68 -29.79
C SER A 145 -7.38 -23.61 -30.88
N ILE A 146 -8.54 -23.18 -31.37
CA ILE A 146 -8.65 -22.14 -32.40
C ILE A 146 -9.16 -20.82 -31.81
N LYS A 147 -8.76 -19.70 -32.39
CA LYS A 147 -9.29 -18.35 -32.14
C LYS A 147 -9.58 -17.66 -33.47
N GLY A 148 -10.30 -16.54 -33.43
CA GLY A 148 -10.69 -15.79 -34.63
C GLY A 148 -12.03 -16.25 -35.18
N GLY A 149 -12.42 -15.64 -36.29
CA GLY A 149 -13.74 -15.72 -36.90
C GLY A 149 -14.08 -14.40 -37.58
N LYS A 150 -14.89 -14.46 -38.64
CA LYS A 150 -15.34 -13.28 -39.39
C LYS A 150 -15.94 -12.20 -38.50
N GLU A 151 -16.65 -12.59 -37.44
CA GLU A 151 -17.24 -11.69 -36.45
C GLU A 151 -16.21 -10.88 -35.66
N ASN A 152 -14.99 -11.39 -35.53
CA ASN A 152 -13.87 -10.74 -34.83
C ASN A 152 -12.90 -10.04 -35.79
N LYS A 153 -13.23 -9.97 -37.10
CA LYS A 153 -12.36 -9.45 -38.18
C LYS A 153 -10.96 -10.10 -38.19
N MET A 154 -10.87 -11.37 -37.77
CA MET A 154 -9.63 -12.16 -37.73
C MET A 154 -9.86 -13.52 -38.41
N PRO A 155 -8.91 -14.04 -39.20
CA PRO A 155 -9.03 -15.38 -39.77
C PRO A 155 -9.01 -16.46 -38.67
N ILE A 156 -9.46 -17.67 -38.99
CA ILE A 156 -9.41 -18.80 -38.06
C ILE A 156 -7.96 -19.24 -37.84
N LEU A 157 -7.45 -19.13 -36.61
CA LEU A 157 -6.03 -19.31 -36.27
C LEU A 157 -5.85 -20.35 -35.17
N ILE A 158 -4.77 -21.14 -35.24
CA ILE A 158 -4.37 -22.08 -34.20
C ILE A 158 -3.72 -21.30 -33.05
N SER A 159 -4.42 -21.25 -31.92
CA SER A 159 -4.00 -20.55 -30.70
C SER A 159 -3.16 -21.41 -29.73
N LYS A 160 -3.34 -22.74 -29.75
CA LYS A 160 -2.60 -23.69 -28.91
C LYS A 160 -2.64 -25.08 -29.53
N ILE A 161 -1.53 -25.82 -29.41
CA ILE A 161 -1.44 -27.25 -29.72
C ILE A 161 -1.21 -27.99 -28.41
N PHE A 162 -1.99 -29.03 -28.16
CA PHE A 162 -1.89 -29.83 -26.93
C PHE A 162 -0.89 -30.97 -27.13
N LYS A 163 0.16 -31.00 -26.30
CA LYS A 163 1.21 -32.02 -26.37
C LYS A 163 0.65 -33.44 -26.23
N GLY A 164 1.17 -34.37 -27.03
CA GLY A 164 0.76 -35.78 -27.02
C GLY A 164 -0.61 -36.07 -27.68
N MET A 165 -1.15 -35.12 -28.44
CA MET A 165 -2.41 -35.27 -29.18
C MET A 165 -2.16 -35.44 -30.68
N ALA A 166 -3.22 -35.74 -31.45
CA ALA A 166 -3.13 -36.00 -32.89
C ALA A 166 -2.45 -34.87 -33.68
N ALA A 167 -2.73 -33.61 -33.36
CA ALA A 167 -2.10 -32.45 -34.02
C ALA A 167 -0.64 -32.18 -33.61
N ASP A 168 -0.22 -32.64 -32.43
CA ASP A 168 1.18 -32.55 -31.98
C ASP A 168 2.02 -33.64 -32.65
N ALA A 169 1.46 -34.85 -32.77
CA ALA A 169 2.10 -36.00 -33.40
C ALA A 169 2.40 -35.82 -34.90
N THR A 170 1.77 -34.86 -35.57
CA THR A 170 2.09 -34.57 -36.98
C THR A 170 3.33 -33.68 -37.13
N GLU A 171 3.70 -32.91 -36.10
CA GLU A 171 4.82 -31.93 -36.09
C GLU A 171 4.82 -30.95 -37.30
N GLN A 172 3.68 -30.83 -37.97
CA GLN A 172 3.49 -30.06 -39.21
C GLN A 172 2.58 -28.83 -39.00
N LEU A 173 1.94 -28.73 -37.83
CA LEU A 173 1.12 -27.61 -37.42
C LEU A 173 1.86 -26.75 -36.39
N TYR A 174 1.71 -25.44 -36.50
CA TYR A 174 2.37 -24.47 -35.64
C TYR A 174 1.35 -23.51 -35.03
N VAL A 175 1.64 -23.00 -33.82
CA VAL A 175 0.83 -21.94 -33.21
C VAL A 175 0.99 -20.67 -34.04
N GLY A 176 -0.12 -20.09 -34.50
CA GLY A 176 -0.12 -18.97 -35.46
C GLY A 176 -0.49 -19.38 -36.91
N ASP A 177 -0.67 -20.67 -37.19
CA ASP A 177 -1.23 -21.12 -38.47
C ASP A 177 -2.68 -20.66 -38.65
N ALA A 178 -2.97 -20.02 -39.78
CA ALA A 178 -4.33 -19.73 -40.22
C ALA A 178 -4.89 -20.94 -40.97
N ILE A 179 -6.02 -21.47 -40.50
CA ILE A 179 -6.75 -22.55 -41.16
C ILE A 179 -7.58 -21.93 -42.28
N LEU A 180 -7.18 -22.20 -43.52
CA LEU A 180 -7.85 -21.73 -44.72
C LEU A 180 -8.98 -22.67 -45.12
N ALA A 181 -8.80 -23.98 -44.99
CA ALA A 181 -9.82 -24.98 -45.33
C ALA A 181 -9.69 -26.26 -44.50
N VAL A 182 -10.81 -26.99 -44.36
CA VAL A 182 -10.89 -28.29 -43.68
C VAL A 182 -11.57 -29.29 -44.62
N ASN A 183 -10.89 -30.35 -45.02
CA ASN A 183 -11.40 -31.36 -45.97
C ASN A 183 -11.98 -30.76 -47.26
N GLY A 184 -11.39 -29.66 -47.74
CA GLY A 184 -11.87 -28.90 -48.91
C GLY A 184 -13.00 -27.89 -48.63
N GLU A 185 -13.52 -27.81 -47.39
CA GLU A 185 -14.46 -26.75 -46.97
C GLU A 185 -13.68 -25.49 -46.59
N ASP A 186 -13.90 -24.40 -47.34
CA ASP A 186 -13.21 -23.11 -47.15
C ASP A 186 -13.70 -22.40 -45.88
N LEU A 187 -12.77 -22.03 -45.01
CA LEU A 187 -13.03 -21.37 -43.72
C LEU A 187 -12.53 -19.92 -43.67
N ARG A 188 -12.05 -19.35 -44.78
CA ARG A 188 -11.52 -17.97 -44.81
C ARG A 188 -12.53 -16.91 -44.35
N GLU A 189 -13.80 -17.12 -44.69
CA GLU A 189 -14.90 -16.22 -44.36
C GLU A 189 -15.88 -16.82 -43.32
N ALA A 190 -15.50 -17.93 -42.68
CA ALA A 190 -16.33 -18.61 -41.71
C ALA A 190 -16.34 -17.89 -40.35
N THR A 191 -17.46 -18.01 -39.63
CA THR A 191 -17.55 -17.62 -38.22
C THR A 191 -16.80 -18.61 -37.32
N HIS A 192 -16.48 -18.22 -36.09
CA HIS A 192 -15.83 -19.11 -35.13
C HIS A 192 -16.59 -20.43 -34.94
N ASP A 193 -17.91 -20.36 -34.76
CA ASP A 193 -18.76 -21.52 -34.54
C ASP A 193 -18.83 -22.45 -35.76
N GLU A 194 -18.82 -21.89 -36.97
CA GLU A 194 -18.78 -22.68 -38.21
C GLU A 194 -17.45 -23.42 -38.36
N ALA A 195 -16.33 -22.77 -38.05
CA ALA A 195 -15.02 -23.41 -38.05
C ALA A 195 -14.93 -24.55 -37.03
N VAL A 196 -15.46 -24.36 -35.81
CA VAL A 196 -15.54 -25.42 -34.79
C VAL A 196 -16.40 -26.59 -35.29
N LYS A 197 -17.54 -26.30 -35.93
CA LYS A 197 -18.41 -27.33 -36.51
C LYS A 197 -17.71 -28.11 -37.63
N ALA A 198 -17.01 -27.43 -38.53
CA ALA A 198 -16.26 -28.06 -39.62
C ALA A 198 -15.16 -29.01 -39.07
N LEU A 199 -14.37 -28.56 -38.09
CA LEU A 199 -13.32 -29.36 -37.45
C LEU A 199 -13.86 -30.56 -36.64
N LYS A 200 -15.04 -30.41 -36.03
CA LYS A 200 -15.74 -31.50 -35.32
C LYS A 200 -16.39 -32.49 -36.28
N ARG A 201 -17.00 -32.01 -37.37
CA ARG A 201 -17.61 -32.84 -38.43
C ARG A 201 -16.56 -33.63 -39.20
N ALA A 202 -15.35 -33.10 -39.32
CA ALA A 202 -14.24 -33.82 -39.92
C ALA A 202 -14.04 -35.17 -39.23
N GLY A 203 -14.03 -36.26 -40.02
CA GLY A 203 -13.96 -37.63 -39.51
C GLY A 203 -12.60 -38.00 -38.92
N LYS A 204 -12.27 -39.30 -38.96
CA LYS A 204 -10.98 -39.83 -38.46
C LYS A 204 -9.76 -39.19 -39.13
N ILE A 205 -9.89 -38.80 -40.40
CA ILE A 205 -8.85 -38.13 -41.18
C ILE A 205 -9.31 -36.69 -41.43
N VAL A 206 -8.48 -35.73 -41.04
CA VAL A 206 -8.71 -34.30 -41.24
C VAL A 206 -7.57 -33.75 -42.08
N GLU A 207 -7.90 -33.23 -43.25
CA GLU A 207 -7.00 -32.51 -44.13
C GLU A 207 -7.19 -31.01 -43.88
N LEU A 208 -6.14 -30.35 -43.38
CA LEU A 208 -6.14 -28.93 -43.06
C LEU A 208 -5.29 -28.19 -44.09
N GLU A 209 -5.89 -27.25 -44.82
CA GLU A 209 -5.12 -26.26 -45.58
C GLU A 209 -4.77 -25.12 -44.63
N VAL A 210 -3.49 -24.98 -44.28
CA VAL A 210 -2.99 -23.97 -43.33
C VAL A 210 -1.98 -23.05 -43.98
N LYS A 211 -1.91 -21.81 -43.51
CA LYS A 211 -0.86 -20.86 -43.87
C LYS A 211 -0.27 -20.27 -42.61
N TYR A 212 1.04 -20.37 -42.45
CA TYR A 212 1.71 -19.71 -41.32
C TYR A 212 1.70 -18.20 -41.54
N LEU A 213 0.93 -17.49 -40.73
CA LEU A 213 0.88 -16.03 -40.77
C LEU A 213 1.91 -15.48 -39.79
N ARG A 214 3.14 -15.26 -40.31
CA ARG A 214 4.24 -14.66 -39.54
C ARG A 214 3.86 -13.31 -38.95
N GLU A 215 3.01 -12.55 -39.65
CA GLU A 215 2.50 -11.24 -39.20
C GLU A 215 1.45 -11.36 -38.07
N VAL A 216 0.72 -12.48 -37.96
CA VAL A 216 -0.38 -12.64 -36.99
C VAL A 216 0.05 -13.40 -35.72
N THR A 217 1.12 -14.21 -35.82
CA THR A 217 1.70 -14.96 -34.70
C THR A 217 2.15 -14.08 -33.52
N PRO A 218 2.75 -12.88 -33.75
CA PRO A 218 3.07 -11.94 -32.69
C PRO A 218 1.85 -11.45 -31.92
N TYR A 219 0.68 -11.28 -32.54
CA TYR A 219 -0.52 -10.80 -31.84
C TYR A 219 -1.00 -11.75 -30.72
N PHE A 220 -0.89 -13.07 -30.93
CA PHE A 220 -1.22 -14.04 -29.88
C PHE A 220 -0.20 -14.07 -28.75
N ARG A 221 1.10 -13.93 -29.06
CA ARG A 221 2.15 -13.84 -28.04
C ARG A 221 2.03 -12.54 -27.25
N LYS A 222 1.89 -11.40 -27.94
CA LYS A 222 1.69 -10.08 -27.33
C LYS A 222 0.47 -10.09 -26.41
N ALA A 223 -0.65 -10.65 -26.87
CA ALA A 223 -1.84 -10.81 -26.04
C ALA A 223 -1.61 -11.70 -24.81
N SER A 224 -0.87 -12.80 -24.95
CA SER A 224 -0.53 -13.66 -23.80
C SER A 224 0.43 -13.00 -22.81
N ILE A 225 1.40 -12.22 -23.29
CA ILE A 225 2.36 -11.48 -22.45
C ILE A 225 1.62 -10.40 -21.67
N ILE A 226 0.83 -9.56 -22.35
CA ILE A 226 0.09 -8.50 -21.68
C ILE A 226 -1.04 -9.05 -20.79
N GLN A 227 -1.60 -10.23 -21.07
CA GLN A 227 -2.61 -10.86 -20.21
C GLN A 227 -2.08 -11.15 -18.80
N GLU A 228 -0.77 -11.32 -18.64
CA GLU A 228 -0.13 -11.55 -17.34
C GLU A 228 0.26 -10.26 -16.61
N VAL A 229 0.20 -9.11 -17.28
CA VAL A 229 0.52 -7.80 -16.69
C VAL A 229 -0.69 -7.27 -15.91
N GLY A 230 -0.46 -6.95 -14.64
CA GLY A 230 -1.43 -6.27 -13.79
C GLY A 230 -2.54 -7.17 -13.25
N TRP A 231 -3.67 -6.56 -12.91
CA TRP A 231 -4.81 -7.21 -12.26
C TRP A 231 -6.12 -6.73 -12.86
N GLU A 232 -7.15 -7.58 -12.76
CA GLU A 232 -8.52 -7.19 -13.06
C GLU A 232 -9.38 -7.41 -11.82
N LEU A 233 -9.88 -6.30 -11.26
CA LEU A 233 -10.66 -6.33 -10.03
C LEU A 233 -12.08 -6.77 -10.35
N GLN A 234 -12.49 -7.91 -9.78
CA GLN A 234 -13.82 -8.46 -9.98
C GLN A 234 -14.92 -7.61 -9.30
N ARG A 235 -14.55 -6.81 -8.30
CA ARG A 235 -15.43 -5.91 -7.55
C ARG A 235 -14.82 -4.54 -7.44
N GLY A 236 -15.64 -3.51 -7.54
CA GLY A 236 -15.27 -2.13 -7.30
C GLY A 236 -15.11 -1.86 -5.81
N PHE A 237 -14.43 -0.77 -5.47
CA PHE A 237 -14.25 -0.37 -4.07
C PHE A 237 -15.61 -0.08 -3.43
N LEU A 238 -15.93 -0.78 -2.33
CA LEU A 238 -17.23 -0.72 -1.63
C LEU A 238 -18.45 -1.02 -2.53
N SER A 239 -18.23 -1.64 -3.69
CA SER A 239 -19.29 -1.99 -4.64
C SER A 239 -19.15 -3.43 -5.14
N ALA A 240 -20.27 -4.11 -5.31
CA ALA A 240 -20.28 -5.45 -5.92
C ALA A 240 -19.99 -5.41 -7.43
N THR A 241 -20.12 -4.24 -8.08
CA THR A 241 -19.86 -4.10 -9.52
C THR A 241 -18.38 -3.85 -9.79
N PRO A 242 -17.76 -4.51 -10.78
CA PRO A 242 -16.37 -4.26 -11.16
C PRO A 242 -16.14 -2.79 -11.56
N PRO A 243 -14.96 -2.23 -11.27
CA PRO A 243 -14.66 -0.84 -11.58
C PRO A 243 -14.49 -0.67 -13.11
N PRO A 244 -14.98 0.43 -13.69
CA PRO A 244 -14.59 0.83 -15.04
C PRO A 244 -13.14 1.39 -15.05
N PRO A 245 -12.45 1.40 -16.20
CA PRO A 245 -12.83 0.76 -17.46
C PRO A 245 -12.61 -0.76 -17.43
N LYS A 246 -13.49 -1.50 -18.12
CA LYS A 246 -13.20 -2.91 -18.45
C LYS A 246 -11.99 -2.97 -19.39
N SER A 247 -11.29 -4.10 -19.40
CA SER A 247 -10.15 -4.32 -20.31
C SER A 247 -10.47 -3.84 -21.74
N PRO A 248 -9.54 -3.13 -22.41
CA PRO A 248 -9.79 -2.59 -23.74
C PRO A 248 -10.07 -3.70 -24.76
N PRO A 249 -10.74 -3.38 -25.88
CA PRO A 249 -10.98 -4.36 -26.96
C PRO A 249 -9.68 -4.79 -27.66
N ARG A 250 -8.60 -4.01 -27.49
CA ARG A 250 -7.29 -4.28 -28.07
C ARG A 250 -6.54 -5.31 -27.24
N ALA A 251 -6.21 -6.44 -27.87
CA ALA A 251 -5.59 -7.58 -27.20
C ALA A 251 -4.17 -7.32 -26.69
N ASP A 252 -3.51 -6.26 -27.16
CA ASP A 252 -2.15 -5.84 -26.81
C ASP A 252 -2.10 -4.76 -25.71
N THR A 253 -3.26 -4.30 -25.22
CA THR A 253 -3.37 -3.24 -24.20
C THR A 253 -4.06 -3.75 -22.94
N ARG A 254 -3.62 -3.28 -21.78
CA ARG A 254 -4.26 -3.55 -20.48
C ARG A 254 -4.46 -2.27 -19.70
N TYR A 255 -5.58 -2.22 -18.98
CA TYR A 255 -5.89 -1.16 -18.04
C TYR A 255 -5.75 -1.69 -16.62
N LEU A 256 -4.86 -1.08 -15.84
CA LEU A 256 -4.65 -1.40 -14.43
C LEU A 256 -5.38 -0.36 -13.59
N PRO A 257 -6.46 -0.71 -12.87
CA PRO A 257 -7.12 0.23 -11.99
C PRO A 257 -6.19 0.64 -10.86
N LEU A 258 -6.10 1.95 -10.59
CA LEU A 258 -5.12 2.53 -9.67
C LEU A 258 -5.67 2.77 -8.26
N GLN A 259 -6.98 2.64 -8.04
CA GLN A 259 -7.61 2.93 -6.76
C GLN A 259 -7.00 2.07 -5.64
N LEU A 260 -6.45 2.74 -4.61
CA LEU A 260 -5.77 2.13 -3.45
C LEU A 260 -4.59 1.22 -3.81
N CYS A 261 -3.99 1.36 -4.99
CA CYS A 261 -2.77 0.63 -5.33
C CYS A 261 -1.58 1.17 -4.53
N ARG A 262 -0.60 0.29 -4.28
CA ARG A 262 0.63 0.65 -3.59
C ARG A 262 1.73 0.84 -4.61
N LEU A 263 2.43 1.98 -4.52
CA LEU A 263 3.60 2.28 -5.33
C LEU A 263 4.83 2.24 -4.43
N THR A 264 5.85 1.49 -4.82
CA THR A 264 7.14 1.42 -4.13
C THR A 264 8.30 1.53 -5.11
N ARG A 265 9.44 2.03 -4.63
CA ARG A 265 10.73 1.86 -5.31
C ARG A 265 11.35 0.50 -4.98
N ALA A 266 11.97 -0.11 -6.00
CA ALA A 266 12.77 -1.30 -5.78
C ALA A 266 13.92 -1.01 -4.81
N HIS A 267 14.31 -2.02 -4.02
CA HIS A 267 15.38 -1.86 -3.05
C HIS A 267 16.72 -1.60 -3.75
N PRO A 268 17.61 -0.72 -3.23
CA PRO A 268 18.90 -0.44 -3.87
C PRO A 268 19.79 -1.67 -4.10
N SER A 269 19.61 -2.74 -3.31
CA SER A 269 20.34 -4.00 -3.53
C SER A 269 19.88 -4.77 -4.77
N SER A 270 18.61 -4.63 -5.17
CA SER A 270 18.05 -5.27 -6.37
C SER A 270 18.06 -4.33 -7.58
N ASP A 271 18.03 -3.01 -7.35
CA ASP A 271 18.06 -1.98 -8.38
C ASP A 271 19.03 -0.84 -7.99
N PRO A 272 20.35 -1.06 -8.17
CA PRO A 272 21.36 -0.05 -7.83
C PRO A 272 21.21 1.25 -8.64
N GLU A 273 20.61 1.15 -9.82
CA GLU A 273 20.41 2.28 -10.73
C GLU A 273 19.11 3.07 -10.44
N GLY A 274 18.24 2.56 -9.56
CA GLY A 274 17.02 3.25 -9.12
C GLY A 274 15.97 3.47 -10.23
N ARG A 275 15.94 2.61 -11.24
CA ARG A 275 15.08 2.73 -12.43
C ARG A 275 13.73 2.03 -12.30
N ILE A 276 13.57 1.18 -11.30
CA ILE A 276 12.43 0.26 -11.18
C ILE A 276 11.39 0.82 -10.19
N LEU A 277 10.15 0.85 -10.66
CA LEU A 277 8.95 1.16 -9.92
C LEU A 277 8.12 -0.12 -9.79
N GLU A 278 7.61 -0.39 -8.60
CA GLU A 278 6.73 -1.52 -8.33
C GLU A 278 5.34 -1.01 -7.99
N LEU A 279 4.35 -1.41 -8.77
CA LEU A 279 2.95 -1.14 -8.51
C LEU A 279 2.27 -2.43 -8.05
N HIS A 280 1.66 -2.41 -6.87
CA HIS A 280 1.00 -3.55 -6.27
C HIS A 280 -0.50 -3.32 -6.20
N SER A 281 -1.28 -4.37 -6.45
CA SER A 281 -2.74 -4.35 -6.33
C SER A 281 -3.18 -4.04 -4.90
N PRO A 282 -4.44 -3.57 -4.69
CA PRO A 282 -4.93 -3.19 -3.37
C PRO A 282 -4.96 -4.34 -2.34
N ASP A 283 -5.13 -5.58 -2.82
CA ASP A 283 -5.09 -6.80 -2.01
C ASP A 283 -3.65 -7.31 -1.76
N GLY A 284 -2.65 -6.73 -2.44
CA GLY A 284 -1.25 -7.14 -2.36
C GLY A 284 -0.93 -8.48 -3.03
N VAL A 285 -1.84 -9.02 -3.86
CA VAL A 285 -1.66 -10.31 -4.53
C VAL A 285 -0.91 -10.18 -5.84
N HIS A 286 -1.16 -9.11 -6.60
CA HIS A 286 -0.60 -8.88 -7.92
C HIS A 286 0.38 -7.73 -7.89
N GLU A 287 1.40 -7.82 -8.74
CA GLU A 287 2.41 -6.79 -8.91
C GLU A 287 2.65 -6.51 -10.40
N CYS A 288 2.97 -5.26 -10.70
CA CYS A 288 3.35 -4.78 -12.01
C CYS A 288 4.63 -3.98 -11.85
N TRP A 289 5.72 -4.50 -12.41
CA TRP A 289 7.02 -3.83 -12.37
C TRP A 289 7.19 -2.99 -13.63
N LEU A 290 7.67 -1.78 -13.44
CA LEU A 290 7.94 -0.82 -14.50
C LEU A 290 9.38 -0.34 -14.38
N ARG A 291 10.14 -0.37 -15.47
CA ARG A 291 11.51 0.12 -15.53
C ARG A 291 11.58 1.29 -16.50
N ALA A 292 12.09 2.41 -16.03
CA ALA A 292 12.36 3.59 -16.86
C ALA A 292 13.78 3.53 -17.47
N ALA A 293 14.07 4.41 -18.42
CA ALA A 293 15.39 4.43 -19.07
C ALA A 293 16.51 4.76 -18.07
N ASP A 294 16.24 5.68 -17.16
CA ASP A 294 17.16 6.13 -16.11
C ASP A 294 16.43 6.51 -14.81
N ASN A 295 17.20 6.79 -13.75
CA ASN A 295 16.67 7.17 -12.45
C ASN A 295 15.86 8.47 -12.51
N THR A 296 16.26 9.43 -13.34
CA THR A 296 15.58 10.72 -13.47
C THR A 296 14.17 10.49 -14.01
N GLU A 297 14.05 9.73 -15.09
CA GLU A 297 12.77 9.36 -15.68
C GLU A 297 11.92 8.54 -14.70
N ALA A 298 12.51 7.60 -13.99
CA ALA A 298 11.84 6.84 -12.92
C ALA A 298 11.31 7.77 -11.81
N ASN A 299 12.06 8.82 -11.42
CA ASN A 299 11.60 9.86 -10.49
C ASN A 299 10.40 10.62 -11.01
N VAL A 300 10.39 11.01 -12.28
CA VAL A 300 9.25 11.73 -12.83
C VAL A 300 8.01 10.83 -12.92
N TRP A 301 8.17 9.57 -13.36
CA TRP A 301 7.09 8.59 -13.36
C TRP A 301 6.56 8.28 -11.96
N PHE A 302 7.45 8.09 -10.98
CA PHE A 302 7.08 7.89 -9.59
C PHE A 302 6.25 9.05 -9.05
N ASN A 303 6.68 10.30 -9.27
CA ASN A 303 5.94 11.47 -8.78
C ASN A 303 4.56 11.62 -9.45
N ALA A 304 4.45 11.31 -10.75
CA ALA A 304 3.19 11.34 -11.47
C ALA A 304 2.22 10.28 -10.94
N LEU A 305 2.67 9.02 -10.83
CA LEU A 305 1.89 7.91 -10.28
C LEU A 305 1.51 8.17 -8.82
N HIS A 306 2.45 8.60 -7.98
CA HIS A 306 2.21 8.91 -6.57
C HIS A 306 1.15 10.00 -6.40
N SER A 307 1.19 11.05 -7.24
CA SER A 307 0.18 12.11 -7.22
C SER A 307 -1.21 11.63 -7.64
N ALA A 308 -1.30 10.79 -8.69
CA ALA A 308 -2.57 10.20 -9.13
C ALA A 308 -3.15 9.26 -8.04
N LEU A 309 -2.31 8.40 -7.47
CA LEU A 309 -2.69 7.50 -6.37
C LEU A 309 -3.15 8.26 -5.12
N ALA A 310 -2.49 9.37 -4.77
CA ALA A 310 -2.90 10.22 -3.66
C ALA A 310 -4.30 10.83 -3.89
N ALA A 311 -4.60 11.29 -5.10
CA ALA A 311 -5.92 11.81 -5.45
C ALA A 311 -7.01 10.72 -5.36
N LEU A 312 -6.73 9.51 -5.85
CA LEU A 312 -7.63 8.36 -5.74
C LEU A 312 -7.81 7.88 -4.29
N THR A 313 -6.74 7.92 -3.49
CA THR A 313 -6.78 7.59 -2.06
C THR A 313 -7.66 8.58 -1.30
N LEU A 314 -7.62 9.87 -1.64
CA LEU A 314 -8.50 10.88 -1.07
C LEU A 314 -9.98 10.66 -1.47
N LYS A 315 -10.26 10.24 -2.71
CA LYS A 315 -11.61 9.85 -3.13
C LYS A 315 -12.10 8.63 -2.32
N ALA A 316 -11.26 7.61 -2.18
CA ALA A 316 -11.58 6.41 -1.40
C ALA A 316 -11.81 6.73 0.09
N LEU A 317 -11.03 7.65 0.67
CA LEU A 317 -11.22 8.13 2.05
C LEU A 317 -12.62 8.69 2.28
N ARG A 318 -13.12 9.53 1.37
CA ARG A 318 -14.45 10.14 1.49
C ARG A 318 -15.56 9.10 1.46
N LEU A 319 -15.42 8.08 0.62
CA LEU A 319 -16.39 6.99 0.51
C LEU A 319 -16.35 6.08 1.76
N ALA A 320 -15.15 5.68 2.20
CA ALA A 320 -14.99 4.87 3.42
C ALA A 320 -15.46 5.63 4.66
N SER A 321 -15.18 6.93 4.77
CA SER A 321 -15.65 7.76 5.88
C SER A 321 -17.16 8.01 5.88
N ALA A 322 -17.90 7.58 4.85
CA ALA A 322 -19.35 7.61 4.83
C ALA A 322 -19.98 6.30 5.36
N LEU A 323 -19.18 5.27 5.64
CA LEU A 323 -19.66 4.01 6.18
C LEU A 323 -20.14 4.15 7.64
N PRO A 324 -21.17 3.40 8.03
CA PRO A 324 -21.66 3.39 9.41
C PRO A 324 -20.67 2.72 10.40
N ASP A 325 -20.56 3.33 11.58
CA ASP A 325 -19.95 2.90 12.85
C ASP A 325 -18.58 2.14 12.92
N PRO A 326 -17.55 2.75 13.52
CA PRO A 326 -17.24 4.16 13.49
C PRO A 326 -16.27 4.41 12.35
N GLN A 327 -16.66 5.20 11.35
CA GLN A 327 -15.74 5.64 10.30
C GLN A 327 -15.87 7.14 10.04
N GLN A 328 -15.38 7.95 10.98
CA GLN A 328 -14.93 9.31 10.72
C GLN A 328 -13.43 9.27 10.42
N LEU A 329 -13.09 8.75 9.25
CA LEU A 329 -11.70 8.57 8.85
C LEU A 329 -11.11 9.92 8.45
N GLN A 330 -9.95 10.24 8.99
CA GLN A 330 -9.23 11.48 8.73
C GLN A 330 -8.09 11.28 7.73
N HIS A 331 -7.50 10.08 7.71
CA HIS A 331 -6.38 9.75 6.83
C HIS A 331 -6.29 8.25 6.58
N ILE A 332 -5.94 7.84 5.36
CA ILE A 332 -5.72 6.44 4.98
C ILE A 332 -4.55 6.37 3.99
N GLY A 333 -3.91 5.20 3.89
CA GLY A 333 -2.88 4.97 2.89
C GLY A 333 -1.95 3.80 3.23
N TRP A 334 -1.00 3.54 2.33
CA TRP A 334 0.00 2.50 2.51
C TRP A 334 1.16 2.95 3.40
N LEU A 335 1.60 2.04 4.24
CA LEU A 335 2.81 2.13 5.06
C LEU A 335 3.57 0.80 4.95
N ALA A 336 4.83 0.79 5.34
CA ALA A 336 5.50 -0.46 5.68
C ALA A 336 5.68 -0.54 7.20
N ARG A 337 5.47 -1.72 7.78
CA ARG A 337 5.67 -2.00 9.20
C ARG A 337 6.79 -3.01 9.37
N ARG A 338 7.71 -2.75 10.30
CA ARG A 338 8.76 -3.70 10.65
C ARG A 338 8.17 -4.82 11.51
N HIS A 339 8.43 -6.07 11.16
CA HIS A 339 8.06 -7.20 12.01
C HIS A 339 8.96 -7.23 13.25
N CYS A 340 8.42 -6.95 14.44
CA CYS A 340 9.12 -7.21 15.69
C CYS A 340 8.94 -8.69 16.04
N LEU A 341 10.03 -9.47 16.01
CA LEU A 341 10.03 -10.79 16.64
C LEU A 341 9.84 -10.57 18.15
N GLN A 342 8.67 -10.95 18.66
CA GLN A 342 8.40 -11.00 20.09
C GLN A 342 9.19 -12.19 20.68
N ASN A 343 10.51 -12.06 20.83
CA ASN A 343 11.22 -12.92 21.77
C ASN A 343 10.93 -12.37 23.17
N GLY A 344 10.39 -13.24 24.01
CA GLY A 344 9.91 -12.90 25.34
C GLY A 344 11.00 -12.35 26.25
N ARG A 345 10.50 -11.62 27.26
CA ARG A 345 11.18 -11.10 28.44
C ARG A 345 12.05 -9.87 28.21
N ALA A 346 11.59 -8.79 28.83
CA ALA A 346 12.40 -7.67 29.23
C ALA A 346 13.65 -8.16 29.97
N SER A 347 14.83 -7.79 29.45
CA SER A 347 16.03 -7.57 30.24
C SER A 347 17.13 -7.02 29.35
N SER A 348 17.50 -5.77 29.64
CA SER A 348 18.88 -5.29 29.72
C SER A 348 19.77 -5.38 28.47
N GLU A 349 20.02 -4.22 27.87
CA GLU A 349 21.25 -3.99 27.11
C GLU A 349 22.47 -4.14 28.05
N SER A 350 23.38 -5.05 27.73
CA SER A 350 24.74 -5.03 28.27
C SER A 350 25.73 -5.70 27.31
N SER A 351 26.55 -4.84 26.70
CA SER A 351 28.00 -4.95 26.47
C SER A 351 28.60 -6.10 25.65
N GLU A 352 29.54 -5.68 24.81
CA GLU A 352 30.40 -6.42 23.89
C GLU A 352 31.37 -7.37 24.60
N ASP A 353 31.66 -8.53 23.99
CA ASP A 353 33.02 -8.98 23.62
C ASP A 353 33.06 -10.45 23.11
N GLY A 354 33.86 -10.68 22.06
CA GLY A 354 34.73 -11.88 21.98
C GLY A 354 34.33 -13.10 21.12
N ALA A 355 34.75 -13.08 19.85
CA ALA A 355 35.46 -14.14 19.09
C ALA A 355 34.96 -15.61 19.02
N GLY A 356 34.83 -16.11 17.77
CA GLY A 356 35.55 -17.33 17.34
C GLY A 356 34.77 -18.63 17.05
N SER A 357 34.67 -18.96 15.76
CA SER A 357 34.94 -20.29 15.16
C SER A 357 33.83 -21.34 14.93
N SER A 358 33.75 -21.69 13.62
CA SER A 358 33.63 -23.02 12.98
C SER A 358 32.34 -23.86 13.04
N ALA A 359 31.64 -23.84 11.89
CA ALA A 359 31.12 -24.96 11.09
C ALA A 359 30.75 -26.31 11.75
N SER A 360 29.52 -26.77 11.49
CA SER A 360 29.30 -28.16 11.05
C SER A 360 28.03 -28.29 10.21
N THR A 361 28.19 -28.98 9.10
CA THR A 361 27.18 -29.42 8.15
C THR A 361 26.47 -30.66 8.67
N SER A 362 25.13 -30.69 8.63
CA SER A 362 24.41 -31.95 8.48
C SER A 362 23.17 -31.76 7.60
N ARG A 363 23.19 -32.49 6.49
CA ARG A 363 22.14 -32.58 5.49
C ARG A 363 21.03 -33.48 6.02
N GLY A 364 19.81 -32.97 6.06
CA GLY A 364 18.58 -33.75 6.23
C GLY A 364 17.57 -33.30 5.18
N ALA A 365 17.32 -34.15 4.18
CA ALA A 365 16.36 -33.90 3.12
C ALA A 365 14.93 -34.00 3.65
N GLY A 366 14.11 -32.99 3.36
CA GLY A 366 12.68 -32.96 3.63
C GLY A 366 12.00 -31.95 2.70
N SER A 367 11.24 -32.46 1.74
CA SER A 367 10.41 -31.71 0.80
C SER A 367 9.39 -30.83 1.53
N GLY A 368 9.30 -29.55 1.14
CA GLY A 368 8.29 -28.62 1.64
C GLY A 368 8.47 -27.22 1.06
N PHE A 369 7.47 -26.77 0.30
CA PHE A 369 7.30 -25.39 -0.15
C PHE A 369 7.50 -24.38 1.00
N GLY A 370 8.31 -23.34 0.80
CA GLY A 370 8.33 -22.17 1.70
C GLY A 370 9.65 -21.43 1.80
N LEU A 371 9.61 -20.17 1.33
CA LEU A 371 10.27 -18.99 1.89
C LEU A 371 11.81 -18.92 1.83
N ALA A 372 12.29 -17.87 1.17
CA ALA A 372 13.63 -17.34 1.33
C ALA A 372 13.90 -17.03 2.82
N ALA A 373 14.52 -17.98 3.51
CA ALA A 373 15.07 -17.81 4.85
C ALA A 373 16.42 -17.09 4.72
N GLY A 374 16.45 -15.81 5.13
CA GLY A 374 17.68 -15.03 5.15
C GLY A 374 17.59 -13.55 5.47
N CYS A 375 16.47 -13.01 5.98
CA CYS A 375 16.41 -11.63 6.47
C CYS A 375 15.60 -11.54 7.77
N THR A 376 16.30 -11.45 8.90
CA THR A 376 15.75 -11.13 10.22
C THR A 376 15.11 -9.73 10.22
N GLY A 377 13.82 -9.61 10.54
CA GLY A 377 13.17 -8.31 10.84
C GLY A 377 12.77 -7.42 9.65
N GLY A 378 12.30 -8.00 8.55
CA GLY A 378 11.90 -7.27 7.34
C GLY A 378 10.70 -6.32 7.50
N TRP A 379 10.63 -5.34 6.60
CA TRP A 379 9.48 -4.45 6.41
C TRP A 379 8.37 -5.17 5.63
N ARG A 380 7.13 -5.14 6.12
CA ARG A 380 5.94 -5.65 5.43
C ARG A 380 4.99 -4.52 5.10
N SER A 381 4.37 -4.53 3.93
CA SER A 381 3.31 -3.57 3.61
C SER A 381 2.12 -3.75 4.55
N VAL A 382 1.56 -2.63 4.99
CA VAL A 382 0.32 -2.56 5.74
C VAL A 382 -0.48 -1.36 5.25
N PHE A 383 -1.80 -1.48 5.25
CA PHE A 383 -2.68 -0.36 4.98
C PHE A 383 -3.09 0.28 6.31
N GLY A 384 -2.89 1.58 6.46
CA GLY A 384 -3.25 2.31 7.67
C GLY A 384 -4.53 3.12 7.50
N ALA A 385 -5.25 3.34 8.61
CA ALA A 385 -6.36 4.27 8.69
C ALA A 385 -6.38 4.99 10.05
N VAL A 386 -6.44 6.32 10.03
CA VAL A 386 -6.58 7.16 11.23
C VAL A 386 -8.02 7.66 11.30
N SER A 387 -8.67 7.46 12.44
CA SER A 387 -9.96 8.03 12.79
C SER A 387 -9.80 9.06 13.91
N GLY A 388 -10.90 9.68 14.37
CA GLY A 388 -10.87 10.53 15.57
C GLY A 388 -10.63 9.80 16.89
N ARG A 389 -10.53 8.46 16.90
CA ARG A 389 -10.38 7.66 18.13
C ARG A 389 -9.25 6.64 18.08
N GLU A 390 -8.99 6.08 16.90
CA GLU A 390 -8.12 4.93 16.71
C GLU A 390 -7.27 5.06 15.45
N LEU A 391 -6.03 4.58 15.53
CA LEU A 391 -5.20 4.20 14.38
C LEU A 391 -5.41 2.69 14.14
N ARG A 392 -5.84 2.34 12.95
CA ARG A 392 -6.07 0.96 12.51
C ARG A 392 -5.05 0.58 11.44
N LEU A 393 -4.52 -0.64 11.53
CA LEU A 393 -3.64 -1.22 10.51
C LEU A 393 -4.26 -2.52 9.98
N TYR A 394 -4.22 -2.68 8.67
CA TYR A 394 -4.73 -3.83 7.93
C TYR A 394 -3.57 -4.46 7.13
N GLU A 395 -3.66 -5.75 6.84
CA GLU A 395 -2.66 -6.44 6.01
C GLU A 395 -2.71 -5.99 4.55
N CYS A 396 -3.89 -5.66 4.04
CA CYS A 396 -4.14 -5.11 2.70
C CYS A 396 -5.16 -3.97 2.74
N ALA A 397 -5.38 -3.28 1.62
CA ALA A 397 -6.39 -2.23 1.55
C ALA A 397 -7.80 -2.82 1.74
N PRO A 398 -8.60 -2.38 2.73
CA PRO A 398 -9.94 -2.94 2.94
C PRO A 398 -10.88 -2.58 1.78
N TRP A 399 -11.45 -3.59 1.13
CA TRP A 399 -12.24 -3.40 -0.09
C TRP A 399 -13.76 -3.41 0.11
N SER A 400 -14.23 -3.95 1.24
CA SER A 400 -15.64 -4.05 1.62
C SER A 400 -15.90 -3.42 3.00
N PRO A 401 -17.15 -3.05 3.33
CA PRO A 401 -17.51 -2.55 4.65
C PRO A 401 -17.11 -3.49 5.80
N GLU A 402 -17.23 -4.80 5.60
CA GLU A 402 -16.87 -5.82 6.60
C GLU A 402 -15.35 -5.89 6.83
N ALA A 403 -14.56 -5.76 5.76
CA ALA A 403 -13.10 -5.71 5.86
C ALA A 403 -12.65 -4.45 6.63
N TRP A 404 -13.33 -3.34 6.39
CA TRP A 404 -13.15 -2.05 7.08
C TRP A 404 -13.49 -2.11 8.59
N ALA A 405 -14.34 -3.06 9.00
CA ALA A 405 -14.66 -3.33 10.41
C ALA A 405 -13.67 -4.30 11.08
N SER A 406 -12.75 -4.92 10.31
CA SER A 406 -11.88 -6.00 10.78
C SER A 406 -10.40 -5.65 10.67
N PRO A 407 -9.91 -4.63 11.41
CA PRO A 407 -8.49 -4.28 11.42
C PRO A 407 -7.63 -5.38 12.07
N SER A 408 -6.41 -5.55 11.56
CA SER A 408 -5.43 -6.49 12.12
C SER A 408 -4.84 -5.96 13.42
N ILE A 409 -4.66 -4.63 13.53
CA ILE A 409 -4.20 -3.94 14.73
C ILE A 409 -5.03 -2.68 14.94
N THR A 410 -5.45 -2.45 16.18
CA THR A 410 -6.13 -1.22 16.59
C THR A 410 -5.36 -0.57 17.74
N CYS A 411 -4.97 0.68 17.53
CA CYS A 411 -4.26 1.49 18.50
C CYS A 411 -5.17 2.64 18.96
N PRO A 412 -5.63 2.69 20.22
CA PRO A 412 -6.43 3.79 20.72
C PRO A 412 -5.60 5.07 20.76
N LEU A 413 -5.99 6.09 19.99
CA LEU A 413 -5.20 7.32 19.83
C LEU A 413 -5.01 8.06 21.14
N ILE A 414 -6.00 7.97 22.05
CA ILE A 414 -5.90 8.57 23.37
C ILE A 414 -4.72 8.03 24.19
N ALA A 415 -4.36 6.76 24.01
CA ALA A 415 -3.23 6.11 24.67
C ALA A 415 -2.11 5.79 23.68
N THR A 416 -2.01 6.56 22.59
CA THR A 416 -0.98 6.40 21.57
C THR A 416 -0.13 7.66 21.50
N ARG A 417 1.18 7.49 21.28
CA ARG A 417 2.13 8.59 21.03
C ARG A 417 2.95 8.31 19.77
N LEU A 418 3.13 9.36 18.99
CA LEU A 418 4.08 9.38 17.88
C LEU A 418 5.48 9.64 18.41
N VAL A 419 6.46 8.86 17.95
CA VAL A 419 7.89 9.03 18.26
C VAL A 419 8.64 9.06 16.94
N SER A 420 9.40 10.13 16.71
CA SER A 420 10.34 10.17 15.59
C SER A 420 11.51 9.23 15.88
N THR A 421 11.83 8.36 14.94
CA THR A 421 13.08 7.60 15.01
C THR A 421 14.23 8.55 14.69
N PRO A 422 15.18 8.80 15.60
CA PRO A 422 16.36 9.57 15.27
C PRO A 422 17.10 8.83 14.15
N THR A 423 17.41 9.54 13.05
CA THR A 423 18.37 9.06 12.07
C THR A 423 19.69 8.90 12.80
N ARG A 424 20.07 7.67 13.20
CA ARG A 424 21.40 7.40 13.73
C ARG A 424 22.41 7.82 12.68
N GLN A 425 23.01 8.98 12.91
CA GLN A 425 24.15 9.50 12.18
C GLN A 425 25.37 8.67 12.63
N ASN A 426 25.43 7.40 12.21
CA ASN A 426 26.61 6.55 12.45
C ASN A 426 26.85 5.51 11.34
N GLU A 427 26.44 5.82 10.11
CA GLU A 427 26.96 5.17 8.89
C GLU A 427 28.06 6.03 8.25
N ALA A 428 29.02 6.46 9.06
CA ALA A 428 30.26 7.05 8.58
C ALA A 428 31.39 6.03 8.76
N ALA A 429 31.41 4.98 7.93
CA ALA A 429 32.63 4.25 7.52
C ALA A 429 32.33 3.03 6.63
N SER A 430 31.72 3.22 5.45
CA SER A 430 32.07 2.41 4.28
C SER A 430 31.53 3.02 2.98
N SER A 431 32.43 3.67 2.25
CA SER A 431 32.45 3.87 0.79
C SER A 431 31.27 4.56 0.10
N SER A 432 31.48 5.84 -0.20
CA SER A 432 31.27 6.49 -1.52
C SER A 432 30.28 5.85 -2.52
N SER A 433 28.99 6.15 -2.38
CA SER A 433 28.04 6.33 -3.49
C SER A 433 26.78 7.00 -2.95
N GLY A 434 26.23 7.98 -3.66
CA GLY A 434 25.18 8.88 -3.18
C GLY A 434 24.03 8.19 -2.45
N SER A 435 23.73 8.65 -1.23
CA SER A 435 22.70 8.10 -0.35
C SER A 435 21.31 8.21 -0.99
N THR A 436 20.86 7.13 -1.62
CA THR A 436 19.50 6.95 -2.11
C THR A 436 18.51 7.01 -0.95
N GLN A 437 17.44 7.79 -1.13
CA GLN A 437 16.43 8.11 -0.11
C GLN A 437 15.78 6.83 0.45
N HIS A 438 16.25 6.35 1.59
CA HIS A 438 15.54 5.32 2.33
C HIS A 438 14.28 5.96 2.94
N GLY A 439 13.11 5.36 2.68
CA GLY A 439 11.80 5.90 3.06
C GLY A 439 11.75 6.35 4.51
N ALA A 440 10.96 7.39 4.77
CA ALA A 440 11.00 8.09 6.05
C ALA A 440 10.33 7.24 7.14
N THR A 441 11.08 6.90 8.19
CA THR A 441 10.61 6.02 9.29
C THR A 441 10.10 6.82 10.49
N PHE A 442 9.15 6.24 11.21
CA PHE A 442 8.63 6.75 12.47
C PHE A 442 8.13 5.58 13.32
N ALA A 443 7.92 5.82 14.62
CA ALA A 443 7.38 4.82 15.52
C ALA A 443 6.11 5.32 16.19
N VAL A 444 5.18 4.41 16.42
CA VAL A 444 3.96 4.67 17.19
C VAL A 444 4.01 3.79 18.44
N ARG A 445 4.00 4.42 19.62
CA ARG A 445 4.00 3.76 20.92
C ARG A 445 2.59 3.77 21.48
N VAL A 446 2.09 2.61 21.88
CA VAL A 446 0.75 2.42 22.42
C VAL A 446 0.88 1.94 23.86
N GLY A 447 0.29 2.67 24.80
CA GLY A 447 0.19 2.23 26.19
C GLY A 447 -0.87 1.15 26.32
N THR A 448 -0.49 -0.02 26.81
CA THR A 448 -1.38 -1.15 27.12
C THR A 448 -1.27 -1.50 28.60
N MET A 449 -2.20 -2.33 29.10
CA MET A 449 -2.14 -2.82 30.48
C MET A 449 -0.91 -3.72 30.75
N ASP A 450 -0.30 -4.24 29.68
CA ASP A 450 0.89 -5.10 29.73
C ASP A 450 2.20 -4.33 29.47
N GLY A 451 2.15 -3.00 29.24
CA GLY A 451 3.33 -2.19 28.96
C GLY A 451 3.17 -1.24 27.78
N VAL A 452 4.24 -1.07 27.00
CA VAL A 452 4.23 -0.24 25.79
C VAL A 452 4.48 -1.10 24.58
N VAL A 453 3.53 -1.10 23.64
CA VAL A 453 3.70 -1.73 22.33
C VAL A 453 4.21 -0.69 21.34
N THR A 454 5.32 -0.98 20.66
CA THR A 454 5.93 -0.06 19.67
C THR A 454 5.79 -0.63 18.25
N HIS A 455 5.12 0.12 17.39
CA HIS A 455 5.00 -0.17 15.96
C HIS A 455 5.96 0.72 15.17
N HIS A 456 6.99 0.12 14.56
CA HIS A 456 7.89 0.81 13.64
C HIS A 456 7.26 0.84 12.24
N LEU A 457 7.08 2.05 11.71
CA LEU A 457 6.40 2.34 10.45
C LEU A 457 7.33 3.12 9.51
N ARG A 458 7.13 2.94 8.21
CA ARG A 458 7.85 3.63 7.14
C ARG A 458 6.86 4.14 6.12
N ALA A 459 6.96 5.41 5.77
CA ALA A 459 6.23 5.99 4.67
C ALA A 459 7.13 6.04 3.42
N GLU A 460 6.51 6.00 2.24
CA GLU A 460 7.26 5.98 0.97
C GLU A 460 8.01 7.30 0.74
N THR A 461 7.37 8.43 1.02
CA THR A 461 7.99 9.76 0.91
C THR A 461 8.01 10.51 2.24
N ARG A 462 8.90 11.51 2.35
CA ARG A 462 8.89 12.45 3.49
C ARG A 462 7.58 13.24 3.61
N ARG A 463 6.92 13.52 2.48
CA ARG A 463 5.60 14.17 2.43
C ARG A 463 4.54 13.28 3.06
N ASP A 464 4.58 11.99 2.77
CA ASP A 464 3.67 11.00 3.35
C ASP A 464 3.91 10.86 4.85
N LEU A 465 5.18 10.79 5.30
CA LEU A 465 5.49 10.78 6.74
C LEU A 465 4.89 12.00 7.44
N ALA A 466 5.07 13.21 6.88
CA ALA A 466 4.52 14.42 7.47
C ALA A 466 2.98 14.40 7.51
N ALA A 467 2.32 13.83 6.48
CA ALA A 467 0.88 13.65 6.46
C ALA A 467 0.41 12.66 7.53
N TRP A 468 1.08 11.51 7.67
CA TRP A 468 0.83 10.50 8.69
C TRP A 468 1.03 11.05 10.11
N ALA A 469 2.17 11.71 10.34
CA ALA A 469 2.50 12.32 11.63
C ALA A 469 1.43 13.33 12.05
N ARG A 470 1.06 14.23 11.12
CA ARG A 470 0.01 15.23 11.37
C ARG A 470 -1.34 14.57 11.66
N ALA A 471 -1.74 13.58 10.86
CA ALA A 471 -3.02 12.88 11.05
C ALA A 471 -3.08 12.17 12.41
N ILE A 472 -2.01 11.47 12.81
CA ILE A 472 -1.94 10.78 14.10
C ILE A 472 -2.01 11.77 15.26
N VAL A 473 -1.22 12.85 15.22
CA VAL A 473 -1.22 13.87 16.29
C VAL A 473 -2.57 14.57 16.40
N GLN A 474 -3.15 14.99 15.28
CA GLN A 474 -4.50 15.58 15.26
C GLN A 474 -5.56 14.60 15.76
N GLY A 475 -5.44 13.33 15.40
CA GLY A 475 -6.30 12.26 15.90
C GLY A 475 -6.16 12.05 17.42
N CYS A 476 -4.95 12.11 17.98
CA CYS A 476 -4.72 12.08 19.44
C CYS A 476 -5.40 13.27 20.13
N HIS A 477 -5.32 14.48 19.57
CA HIS A 477 -6.00 15.67 20.10
C HIS A 477 -7.53 15.56 20.00
N ALA A 478 -8.05 15.04 18.87
CA ALA A 478 -9.48 14.80 18.69
C ALA A 478 -9.99 13.74 19.70
N ALA A 479 -9.24 12.67 19.93
CA ALA A 479 -9.55 11.65 20.92
C ALA A 479 -9.57 12.23 22.33
N ALA A 480 -8.59 13.09 22.66
CA ALA A 480 -8.55 13.81 23.94
C ALA A 480 -9.81 14.65 24.18
N HIS A 481 -10.22 15.41 23.16
CA HIS A 481 -11.41 16.24 23.24
C HIS A 481 -12.71 15.41 23.31
N SER A 482 -12.79 14.31 22.56
CA SER A 482 -13.95 13.43 22.55
C SER A 482 -14.13 12.65 23.86
N LEU A 483 -13.03 12.24 24.50
CA LEU A 483 -13.09 11.44 25.73
C LEU A 483 -13.52 12.28 26.94
N ARG A 484 -13.04 13.53 27.04
CA ARG A 484 -13.24 14.49 28.15
C ARG A 484 -12.71 14.05 29.52
N GLU A 485 -12.95 12.81 29.94
CA GLU A 485 -12.46 12.24 31.20
C GLU A 485 -11.97 10.80 31.04
N TYR A 486 -10.84 10.48 31.66
CA TYR A 486 -10.28 9.13 31.73
C TYR A 486 -10.30 8.66 33.18
N THR A 487 -10.87 7.49 33.44
CA THR A 487 -11.00 6.94 34.80
C THR A 487 -10.19 5.64 34.92
N VAL A 488 -9.38 5.55 35.97
CA VAL A 488 -8.63 4.33 36.31
C VAL A 488 -8.90 3.94 37.76
N ARG A 489 -8.91 2.64 38.05
CA ARG A 489 -8.97 2.13 39.42
C ARG A 489 -7.57 2.20 40.03
N CYS A 490 -7.50 2.52 41.31
CA CYS A 490 -6.22 2.58 42.01
C CYS A 490 -6.39 2.40 43.51
N THR A 491 -5.31 2.04 44.19
CA THR A 491 -5.22 2.04 45.65
C THR A 491 -4.40 3.25 46.11
N TRP A 492 -4.94 4.01 47.05
CA TRP A 492 -4.27 5.16 47.67
C TRP A 492 -4.35 5.03 49.19
N GLN A 493 -3.20 5.10 49.87
CA GLN A 493 -3.10 4.91 51.33
C GLN A 493 -3.80 3.63 51.83
N GLY A 494 -3.68 2.53 51.06
CA GLY A 494 -4.31 1.25 51.38
C GLY A 494 -5.84 1.19 51.18
N LYS A 495 -6.45 2.23 50.60
CA LYS A 495 -7.89 2.28 50.29
C LYS A 495 -8.12 2.21 48.79
N ALA A 496 -9.13 1.43 48.38
CA ALA A 496 -9.55 1.37 46.99
C ALA A 496 -10.21 2.70 46.57
N CYS A 497 -9.75 3.22 45.44
CA CYS A 497 -10.11 4.51 44.89
C CYS A 497 -10.29 4.45 43.37
N GLN A 498 -10.80 5.54 42.81
CA GLN A 498 -10.87 5.78 41.38
C GLN A 498 -10.24 7.15 41.09
N LEU A 499 -9.17 7.15 40.30
CA LEU A 499 -8.57 8.36 39.79
C LEU A 499 -9.28 8.75 38.49
N VAL A 500 -9.84 9.96 38.48
CA VAL A 500 -10.45 10.58 37.31
C VAL A 500 -9.56 11.72 36.85
N VAL A 501 -9.13 11.64 35.59
CA VAL A 501 -8.40 12.69 34.90
C VAL A 501 -9.35 13.33 33.90
N ASN A 502 -9.74 14.57 34.14
CA ASN A 502 -10.59 15.36 33.26
C ASN A 502 -9.74 16.36 32.49
N HIS A 503 -9.91 16.40 31.17
CA HIS A 503 -9.16 17.26 30.23
C HIS A 503 -9.15 18.75 30.62
N GLU A 504 -10.21 19.26 31.25
CA GLU A 504 -10.30 20.67 31.67
C GLU A 504 -10.14 20.87 33.18
N GLU A 505 -10.76 20.03 34.01
CA GLU A 505 -10.78 20.20 35.48
C GLU A 505 -9.51 19.66 36.18
N GLY A 506 -8.71 18.82 35.50
CA GLY A 506 -7.53 18.19 36.10
C GLY A 506 -7.83 16.85 36.75
N PHE A 507 -7.32 16.64 37.96
CA PHE A 507 -7.31 15.37 38.66
C PHE A 507 -8.32 15.37 39.80
N ALA A 508 -9.08 14.30 39.94
CA ALA A 508 -9.94 14.05 41.08
C ALA A 508 -9.85 12.60 41.52
N LEU A 509 -9.63 12.37 42.82
CA LEU A 509 -9.65 11.02 43.39
C LEU A 509 -10.95 10.80 44.15
N TYR A 510 -11.61 9.68 43.87
CA TYR A 510 -12.86 9.29 44.51
C TYR A 510 -12.67 7.98 45.29
N ALA A 511 -13.41 7.80 46.39
CA ALA A 511 -13.47 6.50 47.04
C ALA A 511 -14.15 5.47 46.12
N ALA A 512 -13.71 4.20 46.15
CA ALA A 512 -14.30 3.16 45.31
C ALA A 512 -15.84 3.08 45.49
N GLY A 513 -16.57 2.93 44.39
CA GLY A 513 -18.03 2.80 44.39
C GLY A 513 -18.83 4.12 44.46
N THR A 514 -18.18 5.29 44.60
CA THR A 514 -18.88 6.58 44.59
C THR A 514 -19.23 7.11 43.20
N ARG A 515 -18.48 6.71 42.16
CA ARG A 515 -18.87 6.87 40.75
C ARG A 515 -19.16 5.48 40.16
N GLY A 516 -20.43 5.22 39.83
CA GLY A 516 -20.82 4.02 39.10
C GLY A 516 -20.18 4.02 37.71
N THR A 517 -19.56 2.90 37.32
CA THR A 517 -19.33 2.63 35.90
C THR A 517 -20.71 2.46 35.26
N ALA A 518 -20.98 3.19 34.18
CA ALA A 518 -22.31 3.29 33.57
C ALA A 518 -22.95 1.90 33.40
N GLY A 519 -24.00 1.62 34.18
CA GLY A 519 -24.72 0.34 34.13
C GLY A 519 -25.21 -0.19 35.47
N ASN A 520 -25.93 0.62 36.25
CA ASN A 520 -27.12 0.20 37.02
C ASN A 520 -27.65 1.39 37.82
N GLY A 521 -28.92 1.72 37.57
CA GLY A 521 -29.56 2.93 38.05
C GLY A 521 -29.77 2.95 39.55
N VAL A 522 -29.01 3.79 40.24
CA VAL A 522 -29.47 4.66 41.33
C VAL A 522 -28.60 5.92 41.26
N SER A 523 -29.16 7.06 40.85
CA SER A 523 -28.47 8.34 40.99
C SER A 523 -28.29 8.66 42.48
N PRO A 524 -27.07 8.88 43.00
CA PRO A 524 -26.94 9.39 44.36
C PRO A 524 -27.56 10.79 44.44
N ALA A 525 -28.23 11.09 45.55
CA ALA A 525 -28.92 12.37 45.80
C ALA A 525 -27.99 13.60 45.86
N SER A 526 -26.67 13.38 45.82
CA SER A 526 -25.64 14.42 45.79
C SER A 526 -24.48 13.98 44.87
N PRO A 527 -23.84 14.90 44.13
CA PRO A 527 -22.65 14.56 43.34
C PRO A 527 -21.56 14.00 44.27
N PRO A 528 -20.84 12.94 43.85
CA PRO A 528 -19.83 12.32 44.68
C PRO A 528 -18.76 13.33 45.07
N THR A 529 -18.49 13.45 46.37
CA THR A 529 -17.43 14.32 46.87
C THR A 529 -16.09 13.62 46.69
N PRO A 530 -15.12 14.21 45.97
CA PRO A 530 -13.81 13.62 45.82
C PRO A 530 -13.02 13.71 47.13
N LEU A 531 -12.15 12.73 47.34
CA LEU A 531 -11.14 12.73 48.41
C LEU A 531 -10.20 13.93 48.25
N TRP A 532 -9.83 14.26 47.01
CA TRP A 532 -9.11 15.48 46.66
C TRP A 532 -9.33 15.86 45.19
N ARG A 533 -9.14 17.15 44.87
CA ARG A 533 -9.04 17.66 43.49
C ARG A 533 -7.77 18.48 43.33
N ARG A 534 -7.11 18.35 42.18
CA ARG A 534 -5.93 19.14 41.80
C ARG A 534 -6.04 19.55 40.34
N SER A 535 -5.79 20.81 40.03
CA SER A 535 -5.79 21.29 38.63
C SER A 535 -4.57 20.76 37.88
N PHE A 536 -4.69 20.61 36.55
CA PHE A 536 -3.57 20.34 35.66
C PHE A 536 -2.41 21.32 35.82
N ASP A 537 -2.70 22.60 36.08
CA ASP A 537 -1.66 23.65 36.15
C ASP A 537 -0.82 23.56 37.43
N LYS A 538 -1.20 22.69 38.38
CA LYS A 538 -0.45 22.40 39.60
C LYS A 538 0.47 21.19 39.44
N LEU A 539 0.28 20.34 38.42
CA LEU A 539 1.12 19.17 38.21
C LEU A 539 2.53 19.63 37.80
N LYS A 540 3.53 19.34 38.63
CA LYS A 540 4.94 19.63 38.35
C LYS A 540 5.63 18.46 37.66
N MET A 541 5.30 17.24 38.07
CA MET A 541 5.95 16.04 37.59
C MET A 541 5.00 14.84 37.72
N SER A 542 5.12 13.92 36.78
CA SER A 542 4.53 12.59 36.84
C SER A 542 5.63 11.57 36.59
N ALA A 543 5.66 10.49 37.36
CA ALA A 543 6.59 9.38 37.18
C ALA A 543 5.85 8.03 37.29
N ASP A 544 6.44 6.97 36.75
CA ASP A 544 5.85 5.65 36.75
C ASP A 544 6.93 4.55 36.79
N ASP A 545 6.62 3.40 37.39
CA ASP A 545 7.55 2.26 37.50
C ASP A 545 7.47 1.29 36.30
N GLY A 546 6.57 1.56 35.35
CA GLY A 546 6.26 0.68 34.22
C GLY A 546 5.51 -0.61 34.58
N ALA A 547 5.14 -0.81 35.85
CA ALA A 547 4.52 -2.03 36.35
C ALA A 547 3.16 -1.79 37.02
N ARG A 548 3.10 -0.94 38.06
CA ARG A 548 1.86 -0.67 38.81
C ARG A 548 1.78 0.70 39.48
N LEU A 549 2.92 1.30 39.83
CA LEU A 549 2.95 2.55 40.59
C LEU A 549 2.98 3.78 39.67
N LEU A 550 2.13 4.75 40.02
CA LEU A 550 2.09 6.09 39.43
C LEU A 550 2.34 7.11 40.52
N TRP A 551 3.29 8.01 40.29
CA TRP A 551 3.59 9.15 41.15
C TRP A 551 3.17 10.46 40.49
N LEU A 552 2.43 11.30 41.22
CA LEU A 552 2.01 12.62 40.78
C LEU A 552 2.47 13.67 41.80
N ASP A 553 3.36 14.56 41.40
CA ASP A 553 3.85 15.67 42.22
C ASP A 553 3.15 16.97 41.83
N PHE A 554 2.42 17.54 42.80
CA PHE A 554 1.73 18.83 42.65
C PHE A 554 2.47 19.99 43.37
N GLY A 555 3.57 19.69 44.06
CA GLY A 555 4.32 20.60 44.92
C GLY A 555 3.54 21.12 46.15
N GLY A 556 4.25 21.86 47.02
CA GLY A 556 3.65 22.44 48.23
C GLY A 556 3.60 21.45 49.41
N GLU A 557 2.61 21.60 50.30
CA GLU A 557 2.42 20.75 51.49
C GLU A 557 1.91 19.32 51.15
N ASP A 558 1.34 19.13 49.96
CA ASP A 558 0.76 17.84 49.55
C ASP A 558 1.81 16.80 49.11
N GLY A 559 3.03 17.24 48.75
CA GLY A 559 4.11 16.38 48.30
C GLY A 559 3.81 15.55 47.04
N GLU A 560 4.56 14.45 46.89
CA GLU A 560 4.37 13.45 45.84
C GLU A 560 3.27 12.46 46.26
N ILE A 561 2.27 12.28 45.39
CA ILE A 561 1.16 11.35 45.61
C ILE A 561 1.48 10.04 44.89
N GLU A 562 1.63 8.97 45.67
CA GLU A 562 1.79 7.60 45.15
C GLU A 562 0.42 6.91 45.00
N LEU A 563 0.17 6.36 43.80
CA LEU A 563 -1.04 5.61 43.46
C LEU A 563 -0.65 4.26 42.88
N ASP A 564 -1.26 3.20 43.40
CA ASP A 564 -1.10 1.84 42.88
C ASP A 564 -2.25 1.51 41.93
N LEU A 565 -1.99 1.43 40.63
CA LEU A 565 -3.03 1.25 39.60
C LEU A 565 -3.41 -0.22 39.37
N GLU A 566 -2.81 -1.16 40.10
CA GLU A 566 -2.99 -2.62 39.94
C GLU A 566 -2.62 -3.16 38.53
N SER A 567 -2.15 -2.29 37.64
CA SER A 567 -1.88 -2.53 36.23
C SER A 567 -0.86 -1.51 35.71
N CYS A 568 -0.27 -1.77 34.53
CA CYS A 568 0.75 -0.89 33.99
C CYS A 568 0.24 0.56 33.85
N PRO A 569 0.97 1.55 34.39
CA PRO A 569 0.57 2.97 34.35
C PRO A 569 0.73 3.64 32.98
N LYS A 570 1.33 2.96 31.99
CA LYS A 570 1.63 3.55 30.68
C LYS A 570 0.41 4.10 29.91
N PRO A 571 -0.77 3.45 29.90
CA PRO A 571 -1.96 4.01 29.26
C PRO A 571 -2.35 5.38 29.84
N ILE A 572 -2.44 5.52 31.17
CA ILE A 572 -2.82 6.79 31.80
C ILE A 572 -1.74 7.86 31.62
N VAL A 573 -0.46 7.49 31.67
CA VAL A 573 0.64 8.42 31.38
C VAL A 573 0.54 8.95 29.94
N PHE A 574 0.17 8.11 28.98
CA PHE A 574 0.01 8.55 27.59
C PHE A 574 -1.23 9.43 27.40
N VAL A 575 -2.34 9.10 28.08
CA VAL A 575 -3.55 9.92 28.12
C VAL A 575 -3.23 11.32 28.68
N LEU A 576 -2.47 11.39 29.77
CA LEU A 576 -2.04 12.65 30.38
C LEU A 576 -1.24 13.52 29.42
N HIS A 577 -0.26 12.93 28.73
CA HIS A 577 0.51 13.63 27.70
C HIS A 577 -0.37 14.15 26.56
N ASN A 578 -1.35 13.35 26.12
CA ASN A 578 -2.26 13.75 25.05
C ASN A 578 -3.23 14.86 25.49
N PHE A 579 -3.74 14.83 26.72
CA PHE A 579 -4.53 15.92 27.30
C PHE A 579 -3.72 17.22 27.40
N LEU A 580 -2.50 17.15 27.92
CA LEU A 580 -1.60 18.31 28.03
C LEU A 580 -1.24 18.87 26.65
N SER A 581 -0.85 18.01 25.70
CA SER A 581 -0.52 18.41 24.33
C SER A 581 -1.71 19.08 23.63
N ALA A 582 -2.92 18.52 23.77
CA ALA A 582 -4.14 19.12 23.21
C ALA A 582 -4.47 20.48 23.84
N LYS A 583 -4.30 20.61 25.17
CA LYS A 583 -4.51 21.88 25.90
C LYS A 583 -3.54 22.97 25.42
N ILE A 584 -2.25 22.63 25.26
CA ILE A 584 -1.22 23.55 24.76
C ILE A 584 -1.54 24.00 23.33
N HIS A 585 -1.86 23.04 22.44
CA HIS A 585 -2.23 23.34 21.06
C HIS A 585 -3.45 24.27 20.97
N ARG A 586 -4.47 24.07 21.81
CA ARG A 586 -5.66 24.94 21.87
C ARG A 586 -5.34 26.37 22.32
N LEU A 587 -4.36 26.54 23.21
CA LEU A 587 -3.97 27.85 23.73
C LEU A 587 -3.06 28.63 22.77
N GLY A 588 -2.70 28.06 21.62
CA GLY A 588 -1.80 28.72 20.65
C GLY A 588 -0.38 28.91 21.18
N LEU A 589 -0.02 28.24 22.28
CA LEU A 589 1.30 28.27 22.89
C LEU A 589 2.20 27.24 22.19
N SER A 590 2.46 27.42 20.90
CA SER A 590 3.60 26.78 20.25
C SER A 590 4.82 27.65 20.51
N ALA A 591 5.80 27.12 21.24
CA ALA A 591 7.13 27.73 21.33
C ALA A 591 7.85 27.64 19.98
#